data_AF-L9WJB0-F1
#
_entry.id   AF-L9WJB0-F1
#
_cell.length_a   1.000
_cell.length_b   1.000
_cell.length_c   1.000
_cell.angle_alpha   90.00
_cell.angle_beta   90.00
_cell.angle_gamma   90.00
#
_symmetry.space_group_name_H-M   'P 1'
#
loop_
_entity.id
_entity.type
_entity.pdbx_description
1 polymer ?
#
loop_
_entity_poly.entity_id
_entity_poly.type
_entity_poly.pdbx_seq_one_letter_code
_entity_poly.pdbx_strand_id
1 'polypeptide(L)' 'MERYEFTCPDCRRSFTVTPSMREAALTSGCPVCARSVTGSHFVPPAPSA' A
#
# COMPACT_ATOMS: atom_id res chain seq x y z
N MET A 1 13.79 -4.70 7.99
CA MET A 1 12.54 -3.91 7.91
C MET A 1 11.79 -4.36 6.67
N GLU A 2 10.71 -5.11 6.85
CA GLU A 2 9.82 -5.49 5.75
C GLU A 2 9.13 -4.24 5.22
N ARG A 3 9.24 -4.00 3.91
CA ARG A 3 8.55 -2.92 3.21
C ARG A 3 7.57 -3.56 2.24
N TYR A 4 6.51 -2.84 1.91
CA TYR A 4 5.54 -3.22 0.90
C TYR A 4 5.44 -2.11 -0.13
N GLU A 5 5.29 -2.47 -1.39
CA GLU A 5 4.93 -1.54 -2.44
C GLU A 5 3.41 -1.48 -2.51
N PHE A 6 2.85 -0.32 -2.18
CA PHE A 6 1.43 -0.07 -2.26
C PHE A 6 1.11 0.64 -3.57
N THR A 7 0.08 0.18 -4.29
CA THR A 7 -0.46 0.87 -5.46
C THR A 7 -1.97 1.05 -5.33
N CYS A 8 -2.43 2.30 -5.29
CA CYS A 8 -3.86 2.58 -5.25
C CYS A 8 -4.51 2.36 -6.63
N PRO A 9 -5.64 1.62 -6.73
CA PRO A 9 -6.33 1.40 -8.02
C PRO A 9 -7.02 2.66 -8.56
N ASP A 10 -7.39 3.60 -7.68
CA ASP A 10 -8.22 4.76 -8.02
C ASP A 10 -7.36 5.96 -8.45
N CYS A 11 -6.41 6.36 -7.61
CA CYS A 11 -5.50 7.47 -7.90
C CYS A 11 -4.21 7.04 -8.61
N ARG A 12 -3.99 5.72 -8.79
CA ARG A 12 -2.81 5.12 -9.44
C ARG A 12 -1.48 5.58 -8.87
N ARG A 13 -1.46 5.96 -7.58
CA ARG A 13 -0.24 6.34 -6.87
C ARG A 13 0.42 5.09 -6.30
N SER A 14 1.70 4.91 -6.60
CA SER A 14 2.54 3.86 -6.02
C SER A 14 3.56 4.46 -5.04
N PHE A 15 3.74 3.80 -3.90
CA PHE A 15 4.74 4.20 -2.90
C PHE A 15 5.09 3.05 -1.95
N THR A 16 6.28 3.12 -1.38
CA THR A 16 6.76 2.15 -0.40
C THR A 16 6.17 2.46 0.96
N VAL A 17 5.50 1.48 1.56
CA VAL A 17 4.90 1.57 2.88
C VAL A 17 5.51 0.57 3.85
N THR A 18 5.49 0.92 5.14
CA THR A 18 5.79 -0.01 6.23
C THR A 18 4.56 -0.88 6.55
N PRO A 19 4.72 -2.00 7.27
CA PRO A 19 3.59 -2.79 7.76
C PRO A 19 2.57 -1.92 8.53
N SER A 20 3.01 -1.01 9.40
CA SER A 20 2.12 -0.12 10.14
C SER A 20 1.34 0.83 9.22
N MET A 21 1.95 1.36 8.16
CA MET A 21 1.25 2.17 7.16
C MET A 21 0.25 1.35 6.35
N ARG A 22 0.58 0.09 6.02
CA ARG A 22 -0.36 -0.82 5.37
C ARG A 22 -1.59 -1.04 6.23
N GLU A 23 -1.42 -1.37 7.51
CA GLU A 23 -2.56 -1.58 8.42
C GLU A 23 -3.41 -0.31 8.58
N ALA A 24 -2.77 0.85 8.72
CA ALA A 24 -3.48 2.13 8.74
C ALA A 24 -4.25 2.40 7.44
N ALA A 25 -3.68 2.09 6.29
CA ALA A 25 -4.35 2.25 5.00
C ALA A 25 -5.48 1.23 4.79
N LEU A 26 -5.41 0.04 5.39
CA LEU A 26 -6.50 -0.94 5.37
C LEU A 26 -7.68 -0.51 6.24
N THR A 27 -7.43 0.19 7.34
CA THR A 27 -8.49 0.68 8.24
C THR A 27 -9.09 2.00 7.76
N SER A 28 -8.25 2.96 7.34
CA SER A 28 -8.67 4.32 6.97
C SER A 28 -8.87 4.51 5.46
N GLY A 29 -8.42 3.58 4.63
CA GLY A 29 -8.36 3.74 3.18
C GLY A 29 -7.06 4.39 2.69
N CYS A 30 -6.98 4.64 1.39
CA CYS A 30 -5.80 5.24 0.76
C CYS A 30 -5.52 6.63 1.33
N PRO A 31 -4.30 6.94 1.81
CA PRO A 31 -3.99 8.24 2.42
C PRO A 31 -4.03 9.41 1.43
N VAL A 32 -4.11 9.15 0.12
CA VAL A 32 -4.13 10.19 -0.93
C VAL A 32 -5.55 10.59 -1.31
N CYS A 33 -6.44 9.61 -1.49
CA CYS A 33 -7.80 9.83 -2.00
C CYS A 33 -8.89 9.33 -1.06
N ALA A 34 -8.53 8.83 0.12
CA ALA A 34 -9.42 8.23 1.12
C ALA A 34 -10.28 7.05 0.59
N ARG A 35 -9.92 6.47 -0.55
CA ARG A 35 -10.67 5.36 -1.14
C ARG A 35 -10.37 4.05 -0.42
N SER A 36 -11.36 3.18 -0.28
CA SER A 36 -11.17 1.85 0.29
C SER A 36 -10.13 1.06 -0.50
N VAL A 37 -9.15 0.51 0.20
CA VAL A 37 -8.10 -0.34 -0.35
C VAL A 37 -8.05 -1.65 0.42
N THR A 38 -7.56 -2.70 -0.22
CA THR A 38 -7.46 -4.04 0.34
C THR A 38 -6.02 -4.53 0.37
N GLY A 39 -5.77 -5.61 1.09
CA GLY A 39 -4.43 -6.20 1.24
C GLY A 39 -3.78 -6.57 -0.09
N SER A 40 -4.57 -6.86 -1.14
CA SER A 40 -4.09 -7.18 -2.48
C SER A 40 -3.42 -6.00 -3.21
N HIS A 41 -3.63 -4.76 -2.74
CA HIS A 41 -2.96 -3.58 -3.29
C HIS A 41 -1.56 -3.34 -2.69
N PHE A 42 -1.13 -4.19 -1.75
CA PHE A 42 0.17 -4.14 -1.11
C PHE A 42 0.95 -5.38 -1.51
N VAL A 43 1.97 -5.22 -2.33
CA VAL A 43 2.84 -6.30 -2.79
C VAL A 43 4.19 -6.22 -2.08
N PRO A 44 4.85 -7.34 -1.77
CA PRO A 44 6.24 -7.28 -1.32
C PRO A 44 7.11 -6.71 -2.45
N PRO A 45 8.14 -5.91 -2.14
CA PRO A 45 9.11 -5.47 -3.15
C PRO A 45 9.69 -6.73 -3.77
N ALA A 46 9.70 -6.78 -5.10
CA ALA A 46 10.26 -7.92 -5.81
C ALA A 46 11.67 -8.20 -5.28
N PRO A 47 12.04 -9.46 -5.03
CA PRO A 47 13.42 -9.77 -4.70
C PRO A 47 14.27 -9.32 -5.89
N SER A 48 15.16 -8.36 -5.67
CA SER A 48 16.16 -7.96 -6.66
C SER A 48 17.01 -9.20 -6.98
N ALA A 49 16.78 -9.79 -8.15
CA ALA A 49 17.54 -10.92 -8.67
C ALA A 49 18.90 -10.48 -9.20
#